data_AF-A0A512C3Y5-F1
#
_entry.id   AF-A0A512C3Y5-F1
#
_cell.length_a   1.000
_cell.length_b   1.000
_cell.length_c   1.000
_cell.angle_alpha   90.00
_cell.angle_beta   90.00
_cell.angle_gamma   90.00
#
_symmetry.space_group_name_H-M   'P 1'
#
loop_
_entity.id
_entity.type
_entity.pdbx_description
1 polymer ?
#
loop_
_entity_poly.entity_id
_entity_poly.type
_entity_poly.pdbx_seq_one_letter_code
_entity_poly.pdbx_strand_id
1 'polypeptide(L)'
;MVANADALLSQWTNVHGVPEERFAQTVVTGHRRRTWLNKKGKAVVELTLIEGMGHGTPVRRTKAQVSPGDAGPFMLDVGLSSSLHLARSWDLVSQRAASNRR
;
A
#
# COMPACT_ATOMS: atom_id res chain seq x y z
N MET A 1 -14.00 -5.90 11.41
CA MET A 1 -12.81 -6.57 12.00
C MET A 1 -11.75 -6.71 10.94
N VAL A 2 -10.48 -6.50 11.28
CA VAL A 2 -9.33 -6.59 10.37
C VAL A 2 -8.49 -7.85 10.63
N ALA A 3 -9.11 -8.92 11.15
CA ALA A 3 -8.42 -10.13 11.63
C ALA A 3 -7.44 -10.73 10.62
N ASN A 4 -7.77 -10.72 9.32
CA ASN A 4 -6.87 -11.20 8.27
C ASN A 4 -5.63 -10.31 8.12
N ALA A 5 -5.77 -8.99 8.27
CA ALA A 5 -4.66 -8.06 8.21
C ALA A 5 -3.74 -8.22 9.42
N ASP A 6 -4.31 -8.44 10.61
CA ASP A 6 -3.54 -8.68 11.83
C ASP A 6 -2.78 -10.01 11.74
N ALA A 7 -3.42 -11.08 11.26
CA ALA A 7 -2.75 -12.37 11.06
C ALA A 7 -1.61 -12.31 10.03
N LEU A 8 -1.82 -11.59 8.91
CA LEU A 8 -0.77 -11.35 7.93
C LEU A 8 0.39 -10.54 8.54
N LEU A 9 0.06 -9.51 9.33
CA LEU A 9 1.07 -8.72 10.01
C LEU A 9 1.96 -9.63 10.89
N SER A 10 1.36 -10.44 11.76
CA SER A 10 2.08 -11.34 12.66
C SER A 10 2.97 -12.35 11.91
N GLN A 11 2.49 -12.88 10.78
CA GLN A 11 3.30 -13.80 9.98
C GLN A 11 4.54 -13.12 9.42
N TRP A 12 4.40 -11.94 8.83
CA TRP A 12 5.51 -11.24 8.17
C TRP A 12 6.49 -10.62 9.18
N THR A 13 6.02 -10.06 10.30
CA THR A 13 6.91 -9.56 11.35
C THR A 13 7.72 -10.68 11.97
N ASN A 14 7.11 -11.86 12.16
CA ASN A 14 7.81 -13.06 12.62
C ASN A 14 8.91 -13.51 11.64
N VAL A 15 8.61 -13.59 10.33
CA VAL A 15 9.61 -13.93 9.29
C VAL A 15 10.83 -12.99 9.35
N HIS A 16 10.61 -11.70 9.63
CA HIS A 16 11.67 -10.71 9.69
C HIS A 16 12.29 -10.52 11.09
N GLY A 17 11.77 -11.18 12.12
CA GLY A 17 12.22 -11.03 13.51
C GLY A 17 12.09 -9.60 14.03
N VAL A 18 11.06 -8.87 13.62
CA VAL A 18 10.77 -7.50 14.07
C VAL A 18 9.58 -7.48 15.03
N PRO A 19 9.62 -6.69 16.11
CA PRO A 19 8.49 -6.60 17.05
C PRO A 19 7.29 -5.91 16.41
N GLU A 20 6.09 -6.48 16.57
CA GLU A 20 4.85 -5.96 15.97
C GLU A 20 4.49 -4.56 16.47
N GLU A 21 4.80 -4.25 17.72
CA GLU A 21 4.54 -2.97 18.36
C GLU A 21 5.49 -1.84 17.91
N ARG A 22 6.60 -2.18 17.23
CA ARG A 22 7.63 -1.21 16.84
C ARG A 22 7.55 -0.85 15.35
N PHE A 23 6.63 0.05 15.04
CA PHE A 23 6.45 0.60 13.68
C PHE A 23 6.54 2.11 13.63
N ALA A 24 6.91 2.63 12.45
CA ALA A 24 6.66 4.02 12.08
C ALA A 24 5.28 4.12 11.43
N GLN A 25 4.51 5.14 11.81
CA GLN A 25 3.20 5.42 11.21
C GLN A 25 3.27 6.68 10.34
N THR A 26 2.77 6.59 9.11
CA THR A 26 2.66 7.68 8.15
C THR A 26 1.29 7.65 7.47
N VAL A 27 1.05 8.62 6.59
CA VAL A 27 -0.15 8.67 5.74
C VAL A 27 0.27 8.50 4.29
N VAL A 28 -0.41 7.61 3.56
CA VAL A 28 -0.26 7.43 2.11
C VAL A 28 -1.59 7.66 1.43
N THR A 29 -1.67 8.73 0.65
CA THR A 29 -2.90 9.10 -0.09
C THR A 29 -4.16 9.16 0.82
N GLY A 30 -4.00 9.69 2.04
CA GLY A 30 -5.08 9.81 3.02
C GLY A 30 -5.30 8.56 3.90
N HIS A 31 -4.62 7.44 3.61
CA HIS A 31 -4.77 6.18 4.35
C HIS A 31 -3.63 5.98 5.36
N ARG A 32 -3.93 5.31 6.49
CA ARG A 32 -2.90 5.00 7.50
C ARG A 32 -1.95 3.95 6.96
N ARG A 33 -0.65 4.22 7.04
CA ARG A 33 0.42 3.28 6.71
C ARG A 33 1.29 3.06 7.93
N ARG A 34 1.58 1.80 8.25
CA ARG A 34 2.55 1.38 9.26
C ARG A 34 3.71 0.65 8.58
N THR A 35 4.93 0.91 9.01
CA THR A 35 6.15 0.30 8.44
C THR A 35 7.06 -0.19 9.56
N TRP A 36 7.56 -1.42 9.42
CA TRP A 36 8.54 -2.02 10.32
C TRP A 36 9.91 -2.03 9.67
N LEU A 37 10.92 -1.61 10.43
CA LEU A 37 12.30 -1.55 9.97
C LEU A 37 13.12 -2.66 10.65
N ASN A 38 14.01 -3.29 9.89
CA ASN A 38 15.00 -4.20 10.47
C ASN A 38 16.13 -3.43 11.18
N LYS A 39 17.08 -4.16 11.77
CA LYS A 39 18.24 -3.58 12.47
C LYS A 39 19.14 -2.70 11.59
N LYS A 40 19.05 -2.82 10.26
CA LYS A 40 19.79 -2.01 9.28
C LYS A 40 19.00 -0.78 8.81
N GLY A 41 17.83 -0.51 9.39
CA GLY A 41 16.95 0.59 9.00
C GLY A 41 16.17 0.34 7.69
N LYS A 42 16.23 -0.87 7.12
CA LYS A 42 15.48 -1.20 5.89
C LYS A 42 14.04 -1.57 6.23
N ALA A 43 13.08 -1.02 5.50
CA ALA A 43 11.69 -1.45 5.56
C ALA A 43 11.54 -2.90 5.12
N VAL A 44 10.93 -3.72 5.98
CA VAL A 44 10.74 -5.16 5.75
C VAL A 44 9.28 -5.58 5.79
N VAL A 45 8.43 -4.85 6.53
CA VAL A 45 6.98 -5.05 6.53
C VAL A 45 6.31 -3.70 6.37
N GLU A 46 5.23 -3.67 5.59
CA GLU A 46 4.36 -2.51 5.45
C GLU A 46 2.90 -2.95 5.52
N LEU A 47 2.09 -2.22 6.29
CA LEU A 47 0.65 -2.40 6.40
C LEU A 47 -0.05 -1.08 6.09
N THR A 48 -0.91 -1.07 5.07
CA THR A 48 -1.77 0.08 4.75
C THR A 48 -3.22 -0.26 5.06
N LEU A 49 -3.86 0.52 5.93
CA LEU A 49 -5.26 0.37 6.34
C LEU A 49 -6.11 1.46 5.68
N ILE A 50 -7.10 1.02 4.90
CA ILE A 50 -8.03 1.88 4.17
C ILE A 50 -9.35 1.86 4.92
N GLU A 51 -9.66 2.96 5.60
CA GLU A 51 -10.83 3.05 6.48
C GLU A 51 -12.13 3.08 5.69
N GLY A 52 -13.15 2.35 6.15
CA GLY A 52 -14.47 2.29 5.51
C GLY A 52 -14.51 1.48 4.21
N MET A 53 -13.40 0.86 3.77
CA MET A 53 -13.39 0.06 2.55
C MET A 53 -14.06 -1.30 2.74
N GLY A 54 -14.94 -1.68 1.81
CA GLY A 54 -15.47 -3.04 1.70
C GLY A 54 -14.42 -4.04 1.18
N HIS A 55 -14.81 -5.30 0.99
CA HIS A 55 -13.92 -6.29 0.41
C HIS A 55 -13.66 -5.98 -1.07
N GLY A 56 -12.40 -5.69 -1.43
CA GLY A 56 -12.02 -5.40 -2.80
C GLY A 56 -10.58 -4.93 -2.96
N THR A 57 -10.20 -4.66 -4.20
CA THR A 57 -8.88 -4.17 -4.59
C THR A 57 -8.88 -2.64 -4.64
N PRO A 58 -7.99 -1.98 -3.88
CA PRO A 58 -7.80 -0.53 -3.96
C PRO A 58 -7.28 -0.13 -5.34
N VAL A 59 -8.02 0.74 -6.03
CA VAL A 59 -7.58 1.38 -7.25
C VAL A 59 -7.57 2.90 -7.09
N ARG A 60 -6.83 3.56 -7.98
CA ARG A 60 -6.88 5.00 -8.18
C ARG A 60 -7.24 5.23 -9.64
N ARG A 61 -8.40 5.80 -9.92
CA ARG A 61 -8.77 6.16 -11.30
C ARG A 61 -8.30 7.58 -11.59
N THR A 62 -7.76 7.79 -12.80
CA THR A 62 -7.54 9.15 -13.32
C THR A 62 -8.76 9.56 -14.16
N LYS A 63 -8.98 10.87 -14.35
CA LYS A 63 -10.11 11.37 -15.17
C LYS A 63 -10.15 10.77 -16.59
N ALA A 64 -9.00 10.35 -17.13
CA ALA A 64 -8.88 9.70 -18.44
C ALA A 64 -9.22 8.19 -18.43
N GLN A 65 -9.40 7.59 -17.24
CA GLN A 65 -9.71 6.16 -17.01
C GLN A 65 -11.12 5.96 -16.47
N VAL A 66 -11.93 7.02 -16.41
CA VAL A 66 -13.32 6.93 -15.97
C VAL A 66 -14.20 6.79 -17.22
N SER A 67 -14.20 5.60 -17.82
CA SER A 67 -15.34 5.18 -18.64
C SER A 67 -16.33 4.43 -17.73
N PRO A 68 -17.65 4.61 -17.89
CA PRO A 68 -18.63 3.77 -17.20
C PRO A 68 -18.41 2.31 -17.60
N GLY A 69 -17.85 1.49 -16.70
CA GLY A 69 -17.65 0.04 -16.91
C GLY A 69 -16.22 -0.49 -16.84
N ASP A 70 -15.19 0.37 -16.77
CA ASP A 70 -13.78 -0.08 -16.83
C ASP A 70 -13.29 -0.83 -15.58
N ALA A 71 -13.99 -0.66 -14.46
CA ALA A 71 -13.64 -1.33 -13.22
C ALA A 71 -14.48 -2.60 -13.06
N GLY A 72 -13.81 -3.75 -13.16
CA GLY A 72 -14.39 -5.03 -12.81
C GLY A 72 -14.93 -5.06 -11.37
N PRO A 73 -15.77 -6.03 -11.03
CA PRO A 73 -16.32 -6.17 -9.69
C PRO A 73 -15.21 -6.14 -8.63
N PHE A 74 -15.49 -5.53 -7.48
CA PHE A 74 -14.57 -5.37 -6.35
C PHE A 74 -13.36 -4.45 -6.58
N MET A 75 -13.30 -3.69 -7.67
CA MET A 75 -12.27 -2.66 -7.90
C MET A 75 -12.72 -1.29 -7.33
N LEU A 76 -12.29 -0.98 -6.12
CA LEU A 76 -12.79 0.16 -5.34
C LEU A 76 -11.87 1.38 -5.52
N ASP A 77 -12.40 2.48 -6.06
CA ASP A 77 -11.64 3.72 -6.17
C ASP A 77 -11.55 4.40 -4.81
N VAL A 78 -10.38 4.29 -4.19
CA VAL A 78 -10.07 4.85 -2.88
C VAL A 78 -8.90 5.83 -2.97
N GLY A 79 -8.58 6.29 -4.18
CA GLY A 79 -7.46 7.18 -4.44
C GLY A 79 -6.08 6.52 -4.38
N LEU A 80 -5.98 5.23 -4.04
CA LEU A 80 -4.73 4.47 -3.93
C LEU A 80 -4.78 3.24 -4.85
N SER A 81 -3.84 3.14 -5.80
CA SER A 81 -3.64 1.90 -6.56
C SER A 81 -2.73 0.97 -5.77
N SER A 82 -3.29 -0.13 -5.24
CA SER A 82 -2.52 -1.11 -4.46
C SER A 82 -1.37 -1.70 -5.28
N SER A 83 -1.62 -2.09 -6.54
CA SER A 83 -0.59 -2.70 -7.40
C SER A 83 0.56 -1.74 -7.69
N LEU A 84 0.28 -0.48 -8.03
CA LEU A 84 1.34 0.50 -8.29
C LEU A 84 2.10 0.84 -7.01
N HIS A 85 1.40 0.90 -5.88
CA HIS A 85 2.00 1.14 -4.57
C HIS A 85 2.97 0.01 -4.19
N LEU A 86 2.54 -1.25 -4.33
CA LEU A 86 3.39 -2.43 -4.11
C LEU A 86 4.58 -2.45 -5.07
N ALA A 87 4.35 -2.23 -6.37
CA ALA A 87 5.42 -2.22 -7.36
C ALA A 87 6.49 -1.16 -7.06
N ARG A 88 6.10 0.02 -6.55
CA ARG A 88 7.05 1.04 -6.06
C ARG A 88 7.80 0.60 -4.82
N SER A 89 7.13 -0.05 -3.86
CA SER A 89 7.77 -0.52 -2.63
C SER A 89 8.83 -1.61 -2.87
N TRP A 90 8.70 -2.34 -3.98
CA TRP A 90 9.63 -3.38 -4.42
C TRP A 90 10.63 -2.89 -5.48
N ASP A 91 10.67 -1.58 -5.75
CA ASP A 91 11.51 -0.97 -6.78
C ASP A 91 11.34 -1.61 -8.18
N LEU A 92 10.15 -2.14 -8.48
CA LEU A 92 9.81 -2.79 -9.76
C LEU A 92 9.40 -1.81 -10.86
N VAL A 93 9.16 -0.55 -10.50
CA VAL A 93 8.87 0.51 -11.45
C VAL A 93 10.03 1.50 -11.45
N SER A 94 10.54 1.82 -12.63
CA SER A 94 11.52 2.88 -12.78
C SER A 94 10.93 4.19 -12.25
N GLN A 95 11.71 4.89 -11.41
CA GLN A 95 11.37 6.27 -11.09
C GLN A 95 11.44 7.03 -12.41
N ARG A 96 10.29 7.48 -12.91
CA ARG A 96 10.24 8.32 -14.09
C ARG A 96 11.17 9.51 -13.82
N ALA A 97 12.27 9.61 -14.57
CA ALA A 97 13.19 10.74 -14.46
C ALA A 97 12.34 12.01 -14.50
N ALA A 98 12.48 12.87 -13.49
CA ALA A 98 11.83 14.16 -13.49
C ALA A 98 12.22 14.86 -14.79
N SER A 99 11.24 15.02 -15.69
CA SER A 99 11.40 15.78 -16.92
C SER A 99 11.64 17.22 -16.50
N ASN A 100 12.91 17.62 -16.46
CA ASN A 100 13.30 19.02 -16.50
C ASN A 100 12.86 19.54 -17.87
N ARG A 101 11.69 20.18 -17.94
CA ARG A 101 11.40 21.11 -19.02
C ARG A 101 12.06 22.42 -18.65
N ARG A 102 13.09 22.77 -19.41
CA ARG A 102 13.57 24.14 -19.53
C ARG A 102 12.53 24.99 -20.25
#